data_AF-A0A494WY54-F1
#
_entry.id   AF-A0A494WY54-F1
#
_cell.length_a   1.000
_cell.length_b   1.000
_cell.length_c   1.000
_cell.angle_alpha   90.00
_cell.angle_beta   90.00
_cell.angle_gamma   90.00
#
_symmetry.space_group_name_H-M   'P 1'
#
loop_
_entity.id
_entity.type
_entity.pdbx_description
1 polymer ?
#
loop_
_entity_poly.entity_id
_entity_poly.type
_entity_poly.pdbx_seq_one_letter_code
_entity_poly.pdbx_strand_id
1 'polypeptide(L)' 'MLALVRQLELVQDQIAAYDEEINRLFQQHSDSRIFASLPGAAGRLAPRLLAEWGDDRERYENAAVVQALAGT' A
#
# COMPACT_ATOMS: atom_id res chain seq x y z
N MET A 1 -17.28 -18.41 -22.56
CA MET A 1 -16.95 -18.26 -21.13
C MET A 1 -15.55 -18.76 -20.76
N LEU A 2 -15.02 -19.85 -21.35
CA LEU A 2 -13.65 -20.34 -21.07
C LEU A 2 -12.55 -19.27 -21.26
N ALA A 3 -12.70 -18.36 -22.23
CA ALA A 3 -11.76 -17.26 -22.42
C ALA A 3 -11.70 -16.30 -21.23
N LEU A 4 -12.84 -15.98 -20.60
CA LEU A 4 -12.90 -15.09 -19.44
C LEU A 4 -12.31 -15.76 -18.19
N VAL A 5 -12.55 -17.07 -18.02
CA VAL A 5 -11.95 -17.83 -16.91
C VAL A 5 -10.42 -17.80 -17.00
N ARG A 6 -9.86 -18.06 -18.19
CA ARG A 6 -8.40 -17.97 -18.41
C ARG A 6 -7.83 -16.57 -18.16
N GLN A 7 -8.56 -15.53 -18.54
CA GLN A 7 -8.16 -14.15 -18.25
C GLN A 7 -8.16 -13.87 -16.75
N LEU A 8 -9.16 -14.38 -16.01
CA LEU A 8 -9.24 -14.22 -14.56
C LEU A 8 -8.09 -14.95 -13.83
N GLU A 9 -7.74 -16.16 -14.25
CA GLU A 9 -6.60 -16.91 -13.72
C GLU A 9 -5.30 -16.12 -13.91
N LEU A 10 -5.06 -15.61 -15.12
CA LEU A 10 -3.87 -14.79 -15.40
C LEU A 10 -3.82 -13.53 -14.52
N VAL A 11 -4.93 -12.82 -14.36
CA VAL A 11 -4.97 -11.61 -13.53
C VAL A 11 -4.71 -11.94 -12.06
N GLN A 12 -5.18 -13.09 -11.56
CA GLN A 12 -4.88 -13.53 -10.19
C GLN A 12 -3.38 -13.77 -9.98
N ASP A 13 -2.71 -14.44 -10.93
CA ASP A 13 -1.26 -14.66 -10.86
C ASP A 13 -0.48 -13.34 -10.88
N GLN A 14 -0.92 -12.39 -11.71
CA GLN A 14 -0.32 -11.06 -11.77
C GLN A 14 -0.52 -10.28 -10.46
N ILE A 15 -1.70 -10.34 -9.85
CA ILE A 15 -1.97 -9.70 -8.55
C ILE A 15 -1.02 -10.26 -7.48
N ALA A 16 -0.82 -11.58 -7.44
CA ALA A 16 0.11 -12.20 -6.49
C ALA A 16 1.56 -11.72 -6.72
N ALA A 17 2.00 -11.66 -7.97
CA ALA A 17 3.33 -11.13 -8.31
C ALA A 17 3.50 -9.66 -7.89
N TYR A 18 2.46 -8.83 -8.06
CA TYR A 18 2.49 -7.44 -7.59
C TYR A 18 2.51 -7.35 -6.06
N ASP A 19 1.79 -8.20 -5.33
CA ASP A 19 1.86 -8.22 -3.86
C ASP A 19 3.29 -8.51 -3.35
N GLU A 20 3.99 -9.45 -3.99
CA GLU A 20 5.39 -9.76 -3.67
C GLU A 20 6.32 -8.57 -3.94
N GLU A 21 6.18 -7.95 -5.11
CA GLU A 21 7.01 -6.82 -5.51
C GLU A 21 6.75 -5.57 -4.65
N ILE A 22 5.49 -5.30 -4.32
CA ILE A 22 5.11 -4.22 -3.39
C ILE A 22 5.72 -4.48 -2.02
N ASN A 23 5.67 -5.70 -1.50
CA ASN A 23 6.28 -6.03 -0.20
C ASN A 23 7.81 -5.87 -0.24
N ARG A 24 8.46 -6.29 -1.33
CA ARG A 24 9.90 -6.12 -1.54
C ARG A 24 10.30 -4.64 -1.52
N LEU A 25 9.58 -3.78 -2.24
CA LEU A 25 9.82 -2.35 -2.29
C LEU A 25 9.49 -1.67 -0.95
N PHE A 26 8.38 -2.06 -0.32
CA PHE A 26 7.99 -1.57 0.99
C PHE A 26 9.08 -1.81 2.03
N GLN A 27 9.65 -3.02 2.10
CA GLN A 27 10.72 -3.32 3.05
C GLN A 27 12.01 -2.51 2.82
N GLN A 28 12.24 -1.99 1.62
CA GLN A 28 13.39 -1.13 1.31
C GLN A 28 13.16 0.33 1.69
N HIS A 29 11.92 0.74 1.91
CA HIS A 29 11.59 2.12 2.25
C HIS A 29 12.02 2.47 3.69
N SER A 30 12.58 3.66 3.89
CA SER A 30 13.07 4.13 5.19
C SER A 30 11.96 4.18 6.25
N ASP A 31 10.76 4.57 5.84
CA ASP A 31 9.60 4.73 6.73
C ASP A 31 8.73 3.46 6.85
N SER A 32 9.13 2.35 6.23
CA SER A 32 8.38 1.09 6.23
C SER A 32 8.01 0.60 7.64
N ARG A 33 8.95 0.70 8.58
CA ARG A 33 8.74 0.30 9.98
C ARG A 33 7.67 1.11 10.69
N ILE A 34 7.49 2.39 10.32
CA ILE A 34 6.46 3.26 10.90
C ILE A 34 5.09 2.70 10.53
N PHE A 35 4.85 2.50 9.23
CA PHE A 35 3.56 2.00 8.73
C PHE A 35 3.31 0.53 9.10
N ALA A 36 4.35 -0.31 9.16
CA ALA A 36 4.25 -1.69 9.60
C ALA A 36 3.88 -1.84 11.09
N SER A 37 4.15 -0.82 11.91
CA SER A 37 3.80 -0.82 13.35
C SER A 37 2.32 -0.51 13.63
N LEU A 38 1.56 -0.05 12.62
CA LEU A 38 0.17 0.33 12.81
C LEU A 38 -0.71 -0.92 13.02
N PRO A 39 -1.56 -0.94 14.06
CA PRO A 39 -2.42 -2.08 14.35
C PRO A 39 -3.38 -2.33 13.20
N GLY A 40 -3.40 -3.55 12.67
CA GLY A 40 -4.26 -3.94 11.55
C GLY A 40 -3.75 -3.53 10.16
N ALA A 41 -2.60 -2.85 10.04
CA ALA A 41 -2.06 -2.42 8.75
C ALA A 41 -1.18 -3.46 8.04
N ALA A 42 -1.18 -4.72 8.45
CA ALA A 42 -0.26 -5.72 7.90
C ALA A 42 -0.48 -6.00 6.39
N GLY A 43 0.55 -6.57 5.76
CA GLY A 43 0.51 -7.09 4.39
C GLY A 43 0.35 -6.02 3.32
N ARG A 44 -0.89 -5.67 2.99
CA ARG A 44 -1.24 -4.74 1.89
C ARG A 44 -1.53 -3.31 2.35
N LEU A 45 -2.03 -3.13 3.58
CA LEU A 45 -2.49 -1.82 4.03
C LEU A 45 -1.32 -0.89 4.37
N ALA A 46 -0.25 -1.39 5.01
CA ALA A 46 0.91 -0.58 5.37
C ALA A 46 1.66 -0.02 4.14
N PRO A 47 1.98 -0.82 3.09
CA PRO A 47 2.54 -0.28 1.85
C PRO A 47 1.64 0.77 1.20
N ARG A 48 0.33 0.54 1.20
CA ARG A 48 -0.63 1.50 0.65
C ARG A 48 -0.63 2.81 1.42
N LEU A 49 -0.74 2.77 2.75
CA LEU A 49 -0.72 3.96 3.59
C LEU A 49 0.57 4.77 3.42
N LEU A 50 1.71 4.09 3.29
CA LEU A 50 3.00 4.74 3.02
C LEU A 50 2.96 5.47 1.67
N ALA A 51 2.47 4.81 0.62
CA ALA A 51 2.37 5.40 -0.72
C ALA A 51 1.39 6.59 -0.77
N GLU A 52 0.26 6.54 -0.06
CA GLU A 52 -0.72 7.64 0.02
C GLU A 52 -0.13 8.86 0.77
N TRP A 53 0.70 8.62 1.79
CA TRP A 53 1.40 9.69 2.50
C TRP A 53 2.40 10.40 1.58
N GLY A 54 3.13 9.61 0.79
CA GLY A 54 4.17 10.06 -0.13
C GLY A 54 5.48 10.43 0.57
N ASP A 55 6.48 10.77 -0.25
CA ASP A 55 7.87 10.99 0.23
C ASP A 55 8.14 12.44 0.67
N ASP A 56 7.21 13.36 0.39
CA ASP A 56 7.30 14.77 0.79
C ASP A 56 6.86 14.94 2.24
N ARG A 57 7.85 15.09 3.13
CA ARG A 57 7.63 15.27 4.57
C ARG A 57 6.98 16.61 4.94
N GLU A 58 7.05 17.59 4.06
CA GLU A 58 6.47 18.92 4.29
C GLU A 58 5.06 19.06 3.70
N ARG A 59 4.56 18.04 2.98
CA ARG A 59 3.22 18.00 2.39
C ARG A 59 2.11 18.33 3.41
N TYR A 60 2.26 17.87 4.65
CA TYR A 60 1.28 18.06 5.70
C TYR A 60 1.86 18.87 6.84
N GLU A 61 1.28 20.05 7.09
CA GLU A 61 1.71 20.96 8.16
C GLU A 61 1.64 20.30 9.54
N ASN A 62 0.60 19.49 9.78
CA ASN A 62 0.39 18.78 11.03
C ASN A 62 -0.54 17.58 10.83
N ALA A 63 -0.66 16.75 11.88
CA ALA A 63 -1.49 15.54 11.85
C ALA A 63 -2.98 15.80 11.58
N ALA A 64 -3.52 16.98 11.93
CA ALA A 64 -4.92 17.28 11.69
C ALA A 64 -5.25 17.42 10.19
N VAL A 65 -4.29 17.88 9.39
CA VAL A 65 -4.44 17.94 7.92
C VAL A 65 -4.57 16.54 7.33
N VAL A 66 -3.73 15.60 7.79
CA VAL A 66 -3.80 14.19 7.35
C VAL A 66 -5.11 13.55 7.80
N GLN A 67 -5.56 13.82 9.03
CA GLN A 67 -6.83 13.32 9.55
C GLN A 67 -8.02 13.81 8.72
N ALA A 68 -8.04 15.10 8.37
CA ALA A 68 -9.08 15.67 7.52
C ALA A 68 -9.09 15.06 6.10
N LEU A 69 -7.92 14.78 5.53
CA LEU A 69 -7.80 14.08 4.24
C LEU A 69 -8.36 12.65 4.32
N ALA A 70 -8.16 11.96 5.44
CA ALA A 70 -8.67 10.62 5.67
C ALA A 70 -10.20 10.57 5.89
N GLY A 71 -10.87 11.72 6.00
CA GLY A 71 -12.33 11.82 6.04
C GLY A 71 -12.97 11.59 7.42
N THR A 72 -12.22 11.82 8.51
CA THR A 72 -12.73 11.74 9.90
C THR A 72 -12.77 13.10 10.57
#